data_AF-A0A258VJE6-F1
#
_entry.id   AF-A0A258VJE6-F1
#
_cell.length_a   1.000
_cell.length_b   1.000
_cell.length_c   1.000
_cell.angle_alpha   90.00
_cell.angle_beta   90.00
_cell.angle_gamma   90.00
#
_symmetry.space_group_name_H-M   'P 1'
#
loop_
_entity.id
_entity.type
_entity.pdbx_description
1 polymer ?
#
loop_
_entity_poly.entity_id
_entity_poly.type
_entity_poly.pdbx_seq_one_letter_code
_entity_poly.pdbx_strand_id
1 'polypeptide(L)'
;MTEFEKLEHRLETLWNQFQKGLLSKGDIVSLYLLSYNDLFPVDNWLSWSRTRSHTSLPLHSSFFPKQHEDWSMCPLIKKIPAEHSLGQIMNQSLFKKETLRSSQGLVHIFTQPETVKILDYIPTPIQMLEMQAQGFRCVTLLRTQNWFRHSFDHNRNLRDFVIHDLEHIWQMFENPQLTWQQIQFSEKLYELTIAGEFDSLRNDPNFSDEFNYIISDMNTHPAHMFATLKSLIQRQKIQSQDILIQFEHLRN
;
A
#
# COMPACT_ATOMS: atom_id res chain seq x y z
N MET A 1 10.01 13.89 -26.94
CA MET A 1 9.55 13.42 -25.63
C MET A 1 10.37 12.20 -25.25
N THR A 2 11.15 12.27 -24.16
CA THR A 2 11.88 11.13 -23.60
C THR A 2 10.91 10.03 -23.15
N GLU A 3 11.36 8.79 -22.96
CA GLU A 3 10.51 7.71 -22.44
C GLU A 3 9.93 8.06 -21.05
N PHE A 4 10.69 8.78 -20.21
CA PHE A 4 10.20 9.27 -18.92
C PHE A 4 9.09 10.31 -19.06
N GLU A 5 9.22 11.27 -19.98
CA GLU A 5 8.19 12.28 -20.21
C GLU A 5 6.90 11.65 -20.77
N LYS A 6 7.02 10.62 -21.62
CA LYS A 6 5.86 9.85 -22.11
C LYS A 6 5.15 9.13 -20.97
N LEU A 7 5.91 8.50 -20.09
CA LEU A 7 5.37 7.80 -18.94
C LEU A 7 4.71 8.76 -17.95
N GLU A 8 5.39 9.85 -17.58
CA GLU A 8 4.85 10.89 -16.70
C GLU A 8 3.53 11.45 -17.26
N HIS A 9 3.49 11.79 -18.55
CA HIS A 9 2.25 12.24 -19.19
C HIS A 9 1.13 11.20 -19.15
N ARG A 10 1.45 9.91 -19.39
CA ARG A 10 0.49 8.81 -19.26
C ARG A 10 -0.03 8.70 -17.82
N LEU A 11 0.84 8.68 -16.82
CA LEU A 11 0.47 8.56 -15.41
C LEU A 11 -0.35 9.76 -14.94
N GLU A 12 0.00 10.98 -15.35
CA GLU A 12 -0.81 12.18 -15.11
C GLU A 12 -2.21 12.07 -15.74
N THR A 13 -2.30 11.53 -16.95
CA THR A 13 -3.59 11.32 -17.62
C THR A 13 -4.45 10.32 -16.83
N LEU A 14 -3.87 9.20 -16.40
CA LEU A 14 -4.55 8.21 -15.57
C LEU A 14 -4.99 8.80 -14.23
N TRP A 15 -4.12 9.56 -13.56
CA TRP A 15 -4.45 10.24 -12.30
C TRP A 15 -5.63 11.19 -12.45
N ASN A 16 -5.64 11.99 -13.53
CA ASN A 16 -6.74 12.90 -13.83
C ASN A 16 -8.06 12.16 -14.10
N GLN A 17 -8.01 11.00 -14.76
CA GLN A 17 -9.20 10.15 -14.96
C GLN A 17 -9.72 9.59 -13.63
N PHE A 18 -8.81 9.15 -12.74
CA PHE A 18 -9.15 8.71 -11.39
C PHE A 18 -9.80 9.81 -10.55
N GLN A 19 -9.22 11.02 -10.53
CA GLN A 19 -9.78 12.18 -9.81
C GLN A 19 -11.18 12.57 -10.33
N LYS A 20 -11.46 12.33 -11.62
CA LYS A 20 -12.78 12.53 -12.24
C LYS A 20 -13.77 11.39 -11.99
N GLY A 21 -13.37 10.34 -11.27
CA GLY A 21 -14.20 9.16 -11.00
C GLY A 21 -14.40 8.23 -12.21
N LEU A 22 -13.59 8.38 -13.26
CA LEU A 22 -13.67 7.52 -14.45
C LEU A 22 -12.98 6.17 -14.25
N LEU A 23 -12.02 6.11 -13.32
CA LEU A 23 -11.30 4.90 -12.92
C LEU A 23 -11.63 4.60 -11.46
N SER A 24 -11.85 3.32 -11.13
CA SER A 24 -11.90 2.89 -9.73
C SER A 24 -10.50 2.91 -9.09
N LYS A 25 -10.43 2.75 -7.76
CA LYS A 25 -9.16 2.59 -7.04
C LYS A 25 -8.37 1.37 -7.53
N GLY A 26 -9.06 0.26 -7.79
CA GLY A 26 -8.42 -0.94 -8.33
C GLY A 26 -7.89 -0.70 -9.74
N ASP A 27 -8.64 0.02 -10.58
CA ASP A 27 -8.22 0.33 -11.93
C ASP A 27 -6.95 1.20 -11.95
N ILE A 28 -6.93 2.30 -11.19
CA ILE A 28 -5.78 3.22 -11.19
C ILE A 28 -4.49 2.53 -10.70
N VAL A 29 -4.57 1.73 -9.64
CA VAL A 29 -3.41 0.97 -9.12
C VAL A 29 -2.91 -0.03 -10.16
N SER A 30 -3.84 -0.74 -10.80
CA SER A 30 -3.53 -1.73 -11.84
C SER A 30 -2.83 -1.10 -13.04
N LEU A 31 -3.35 0.04 -13.55
CA LEU A 31 -2.78 0.74 -14.70
C LEU A 31 -1.42 1.37 -14.38
N TYR A 32 -1.24 1.85 -13.16
CA TYR A 32 0.06 2.32 -12.68
C TYR A 32 1.10 1.19 -12.64
N LEU A 33 0.75 0.02 -12.08
CA LEU A 33 1.63 -1.14 -12.06
C LEU A 33 2.03 -1.59 -13.47
N LEU A 34 1.06 -1.67 -14.39
CA LEU A 34 1.34 -1.99 -15.79
C LEU A 34 2.28 -0.96 -16.43
N SER A 35 2.05 0.34 -16.16
CA SER A 35 2.89 1.43 -16.68
C SER A 35 4.29 1.43 -16.10
N TYR A 36 4.45 1.17 -14.80
CA TYR A 36 5.78 1.10 -14.17
C TYR A 36 6.59 -0.08 -14.68
N ASN A 37 5.95 -1.16 -15.10
CA ASN A 37 6.69 -2.25 -15.74
C ASN A 37 7.27 -1.87 -17.11
N ASP A 38 6.70 -0.89 -17.81
CA ASP A 38 7.33 -0.37 -19.05
C ASP A 38 8.69 0.30 -18.72
N LEU A 39 8.82 0.90 -17.53
CA LEU A 39 10.05 1.55 -17.07
C LEU A 39 11.03 0.59 -16.38
N PHE A 40 10.50 -0.36 -15.61
CA PHE A 40 11.27 -1.36 -14.87
C PHE A 40 10.90 -2.76 -15.38
N PRO A 41 11.25 -3.10 -16.62
CA PRO A 41 10.80 -4.34 -17.24
C PRO A 41 11.35 -5.54 -16.49
N VAL A 42 10.43 -6.37 -15.99
CA VAL A 42 10.75 -7.69 -15.46
C VAL A 42 9.99 -8.72 -16.25
N ASP A 43 10.73 -9.65 -16.86
CA ASP A 43 10.13 -10.71 -17.64
C ASP A 43 9.17 -11.53 -16.80
N ASN A 44 7.96 -11.71 -17.32
CA ASN A 44 6.90 -12.50 -16.69
C ASN A 44 6.56 -12.05 -15.25
N TRP A 45 6.76 -10.78 -14.90
CA TRP A 45 6.43 -10.26 -13.56
C TRP A 45 4.97 -10.51 -13.17
N LEU A 46 4.05 -10.45 -14.15
CA LEU A 46 2.65 -10.76 -13.99
C LEU A 46 2.24 -11.94 -14.89
N SER A 47 1.62 -12.94 -14.29
CA SER A 47 1.17 -14.15 -15.00
C SER A 47 -0.34 -14.29 -14.94
N TRP A 48 -1.00 -14.28 -16.09
CA TRP A 48 -2.45 -14.47 -16.18
C TRP A 48 -2.81 -15.94 -16.45
N SER A 49 -3.90 -16.42 -15.86
CA SER A 49 -4.47 -17.74 -16.17
C SER A 49 -6.00 -17.68 -16.14
N ARG A 50 -6.65 -18.21 -17.18
CA ARG A 50 -8.12 -18.26 -17.30
C ARG A 50 -8.79 -19.05 -16.17
N THR A 51 -8.09 -20.02 -15.58
CA THR A 51 -8.64 -20.90 -14.54
C THR A 51 -8.39 -20.40 -13.13
N ARG A 52 -7.52 -19.38 -12.95
CA ARG A 52 -7.23 -18.82 -11.64
C ARG A 52 -8.32 -17.85 -11.25
N SER A 53 -8.65 -17.77 -9.97
CA SER A 53 -9.46 -16.69 -9.40
C SER A 53 -9.05 -16.52 -7.95
N HIS A 54 -8.65 -15.30 -7.54
CA HIS A 54 -8.31 -15.03 -6.14
C HIS A 54 -9.54 -14.80 -5.27
N THR A 55 -10.62 -14.30 -5.87
CA THR A 55 -11.93 -14.18 -5.22
C THR A 55 -13.06 -14.59 -6.15
N SER A 56 -14.19 -15.01 -5.57
CA SER A 56 -15.47 -15.19 -6.26
C SER A 56 -16.35 -13.93 -6.22
N LEU A 57 -15.96 -12.91 -5.43
CA LEU A 57 -16.70 -11.66 -5.32
C LEU A 57 -16.68 -10.89 -6.64
N PRO A 58 -17.76 -10.16 -6.96
CA PRO A 58 -17.78 -9.27 -8.13
C PRO A 58 -16.75 -8.16 -7.94
N LEU A 59 -15.97 -7.90 -8.99
CA LEU A 59 -14.99 -6.81 -9.00
C LEU A 59 -15.54 -5.63 -9.79
N HIS A 60 -15.60 -4.48 -9.14
CA HIS A 60 -16.05 -3.24 -9.78
C HIS A 60 -14.91 -2.63 -10.59
N SER A 61 -14.94 -2.88 -11.90
CA SER A 61 -14.01 -2.28 -12.87
C SER A 61 -14.78 -1.92 -14.13
N SER A 62 -14.79 -0.63 -14.46
CA SER A 62 -15.38 -0.10 -15.71
C SER A 62 -14.37 -0.10 -16.86
N PHE A 63 -13.11 -0.46 -16.59
CA PHE A 63 -12.03 -0.38 -17.56
C PHE A 63 -11.86 -1.70 -18.31
N PHE A 64 -11.94 -1.66 -19.65
CA PHE A 64 -11.76 -2.83 -20.52
C PHE A 64 -10.51 -2.62 -21.40
N PRO A 65 -9.34 -3.17 -21.02
CA PRO A 65 -8.07 -2.84 -21.67
C PRO A 65 -8.02 -3.10 -23.18
N LYS A 66 -8.72 -4.12 -23.67
CA LYS A 66 -8.77 -4.44 -25.11
C LYS A 66 -9.57 -3.44 -25.95
N GLN A 67 -10.43 -2.65 -25.31
CA GLN A 67 -11.22 -1.61 -25.99
C GLN A 67 -10.48 -0.27 -26.02
N HIS A 68 -9.32 -0.17 -25.37
CA HIS A 68 -8.53 1.04 -25.29
C HIS A 68 -7.29 0.93 -26.18
N GLU A 69 -7.06 1.93 -27.03
CA GLU A 69 -5.97 1.91 -28.03
C GLU A 69 -4.61 1.65 -27.38
N ASP A 70 -4.27 2.44 -26.35
CA ASP A 70 -3.00 2.36 -25.61
C ASP A 70 -2.74 1.00 -24.95
N TRP A 71 -3.79 0.30 -24.52
CA TRP A 71 -3.67 -0.90 -23.68
C TRP A 71 -3.88 -2.20 -24.45
N SER A 72 -4.62 -2.15 -25.56
CA SER A 72 -4.88 -3.29 -26.44
C SER A 72 -3.58 -3.94 -26.95
N MET A 73 -2.52 -3.14 -27.07
CA MET A 73 -1.22 -3.56 -27.57
C MET A 73 -0.26 -4.11 -26.50
N CYS A 74 -0.60 -3.96 -25.22
CA CYS A 74 0.19 -4.49 -24.11
C CYS A 74 0.33 -6.02 -24.24
N PRO A 75 1.54 -6.60 -24.13
CA PRO A 75 1.77 -8.04 -24.31
C PRO A 75 0.89 -8.94 -23.42
N LEU A 76 0.62 -8.51 -22.18
CA LEU A 76 -0.29 -9.19 -21.26
C LEU A 76 -1.72 -9.19 -21.81
N ILE A 77 -2.20 -8.03 -22.24
CA ILE A 77 -3.57 -7.78 -22.68
C ILE A 77 -3.90 -8.50 -23.98
N LYS A 78 -2.95 -8.65 -24.90
CA LYS A 78 -3.16 -9.34 -26.19
C LYS A 78 -3.79 -10.73 -26.05
N LYS A 79 -3.38 -11.49 -25.02
CA LYS A 79 -3.80 -12.87 -24.77
C LYS A 79 -5.13 -13.00 -24.01
N ILE A 80 -5.65 -11.90 -23.49
CA ILE A 80 -6.84 -11.87 -22.63
C ILE A 80 -8.10 -11.68 -23.49
N PRO A 81 -9.26 -12.26 -23.16
CA PRO A 81 -10.49 -12.02 -23.94
C PRO A 81 -10.98 -10.55 -23.87
N ALA A 82 -11.68 -10.08 -24.91
CA ALA A 82 -12.02 -8.66 -25.06
C ALA A 82 -13.08 -8.16 -24.06
N GLU A 83 -13.89 -9.08 -23.56
CA GLU A 83 -14.94 -8.87 -22.57
C GLU A 83 -14.43 -8.80 -21.13
N HIS A 84 -13.15 -9.06 -20.87
CA HIS A 84 -12.62 -9.01 -19.51
C HIS A 84 -12.32 -7.58 -19.10
N SER A 85 -12.90 -7.16 -17.97
CA SER A 85 -12.52 -5.91 -17.31
C SER A 85 -11.15 -6.04 -16.64
N LEU A 86 -10.52 -4.90 -16.33
CA LEU A 86 -9.22 -4.87 -15.67
C LEU A 86 -9.26 -5.56 -14.30
N GLY A 87 -10.35 -5.37 -13.55
CA GLY A 87 -10.57 -6.10 -12.29
C GLY A 87 -10.56 -7.61 -12.49
N GLN A 88 -11.28 -8.13 -13.49
CA GLN A 88 -11.28 -9.57 -13.81
C GLN A 88 -9.90 -10.07 -14.20
N ILE A 89 -9.17 -9.30 -15.00
CA ILE A 89 -7.79 -9.62 -15.39
C ILE A 89 -6.89 -9.75 -14.16
N MET A 90 -6.98 -8.80 -13.23
CA MET A 90 -6.15 -8.79 -12.03
C MET A 90 -6.53 -9.91 -11.04
N ASN A 91 -7.82 -10.26 -10.93
CA ASN A 91 -8.28 -11.42 -10.15
C ASN A 91 -7.70 -12.76 -10.64
N GLN A 92 -7.34 -12.82 -11.93
CA GLN A 92 -6.82 -14.01 -12.60
C GLN A 92 -5.28 -13.96 -12.73
N SER A 93 -4.66 -12.84 -12.36
CA SER A 93 -3.23 -12.59 -12.52
C SER A 93 -2.47 -12.82 -11.22
N LEU A 94 -1.27 -13.36 -11.31
CA LEU A 94 -0.38 -13.59 -10.16
C LEU A 94 0.95 -12.89 -10.41
N PHE A 95 1.35 -12.03 -9.47
CA PHE A 95 2.71 -11.50 -9.41
C PHE A 95 3.69 -12.66 -9.17
N LYS A 96 4.66 -12.88 -10.06
CA LYS A 96 5.50 -14.10 -10.03
C LYS A 96 6.62 -14.04 -9.00
N LYS A 97 7.14 -12.85 -8.71
CA LYS A 97 8.23 -12.64 -7.75
C LYS A 97 7.71 -12.15 -6.41
N GLU A 98 6.69 -11.30 -6.43
CA GLU A 98 6.03 -10.82 -5.24
C GLU A 98 4.82 -11.70 -4.92
N THR A 99 4.56 -11.91 -3.63
CA THR A 99 3.84 -13.08 -3.15
C THR A 99 2.36 -13.11 -3.57
N LEU A 100 1.68 -14.26 -3.37
CA LEU A 100 0.21 -14.37 -3.50
C LEU A 100 -0.52 -13.21 -2.79
N ARG A 101 0.05 -12.72 -1.69
CA ARG A 101 -0.45 -11.61 -0.87
C ARG A 101 -0.63 -10.34 -1.69
N SER A 102 0.32 -9.97 -2.53
CA SER A 102 0.22 -8.76 -3.36
C SER A 102 -0.96 -8.84 -4.33
N SER A 103 -1.22 -10.01 -4.91
CA SER A 103 -2.35 -10.22 -5.82
C SER A 103 -3.67 -10.12 -5.07
N GLN A 104 -3.72 -10.69 -3.86
CA GLN A 104 -4.88 -10.61 -2.99
C GLN A 104 -5.11 -9.17 -2.46
N GLY A 105 -4.05 -8.42 -2.18
CA GLY A 105 -4.12 -7.01 -1.80
C GLY A 105 -4.70 -6.15 -2.91
N LEU A 106 -4.31 -6.38 -4.16
CA LEU A 106 -4.91 -5.69 -5.30
C LEU A 106 -6.39 -6.04 -5.45
N VAL A 107 -6.74 -7.32 -5.30
CA VAL A 107 -8.13 -7.77 -5.34
C VAL A 107 -8.96 -7.15 -4.21
N HIS A 108 -8.38 -6.99 -3.01
CA HIS A 108 -9.01 -6.29 -1.88
C HIS A 108 -9.37 -4.84 -2.23
N ILE A 109 -8.53 -4.12 -2.98
CA ILE A 109 -8.86 -2.75 -3.43
C ILE A 109 -10.09 -2.74 -4.34
N PHE A 110 -10.30 -3.77 -5.16
CA PHE A 110 -11.49 -3.88 -6.01
C PHE A 110 -12.76 -4.26 -5.23
N THR A 111 -12.64 -5.04 -4.15
CA THR A 111 -13.79 -5.54 -3.39
C THR A 111 -14.18 -4.66 -2.21
N GLN A 112 -13.21 -3.98 -1.58
CA GLN A 112 -13.38 -3.13 -0.40
C GLN A 112 -12.63 -1.79 -0.58
N PRO A 113 -12.92 -1.03 -1.65
CA PRO A 113 -12.18 0.18 -1.99
C PRO A 113 -12.22 1.26 -0.90
N GLU A 114 -13.23 1.29 -0.05
CA GLU A 114 -13.38 2.24 1.05
C GLU A 114 -12.28 2.11 2.11
N THR A 115 -11.70 0.91 2.28
CA THR A 115 -10.65 0.62 3.27
C THR A 115 -9.25 1.06 2.85
N VAL A 116 -9.08 1.52 1.61
CA VAL A 116 -7.77 1.88 1.04
C VAL A 116 -7.76 3.32 0.53
N LYS A 117 -6.77 4.11 0.91
CA LYS A 117 -6.49 5.44 0.35
C LYS A 117 -5.54 5.33 -0.83
N ILE A 118 -5.81 6.05 -1.91
CA ILE A 118 -4.85 6.17 -3.02
C ILE A 118 -4.20 7.54 -2.88
N LEU A 119 -2.89 7.56 -2.68
CA LEU A 119 -2.11 8.77 -2.44
C LEU A 119 -1.18 9.04 -3.60
N ASP A 120 -0.84 10.31 -3.82
CA ASP A 120 0.17 10.71 -4.79
C ASP A 120 1.39 11.40 -4.17
N TYR A 121 1.52 11.25 -2.85
CA TYR A 121 2.65 11.70 -2.05
C TYR A 121 2.94 10.65 -0.98
N ILE A 122 4.17 10.63 -0.48
CA ILE A 122 4.52 9.76 0.65
C ILE A 122 3.99 10.44 1.92
N PRO A 123 3.08 9.80 2.68
CA PRO A 123 2.56 10.38 3.91
C PRO A 123 3.68 10.53 4.95
N THR A 124 3.58 11.56 5.78
CA THR A 124 4.43 11.68 6.97
C THR A 124 4.13 10.55 7.96
N PRO A 125 5.05 10.20 8.87
CA PRO A 125 4.81 9.17 9.88
C PRO A 125 3.53 9.42 10.71
N ILE A 126 3.20 10.67 11.02
CA ILE A 126 1.96 11.02 11.75
C ILE A 126 0.72 10.81 10.90
N GLN A 127 0.74 11.21 9.61
CA GLN A 127 -0.38 10.96 8.70
C GLN A 127 -0.61 9.46 8.48
N MET A 128 0.47 8.68 8.43
CA MET A 128 0.38 7.22 8.34
C MET A 128 -0.30 6.65 9.59
N LEU A 129 0.18 7.03 10.78
CA LEU A 129 -0.40 6.60 12.04
C LEU A 129 -1.89 6.96 12.16
N GLU A 130 -2.28 8.17 11.75
CA GLU A 130 -3.68 8.60 11.72
C GLU A 130 -4.52 7.72 10.80
N MET A 131 -4.06 7.42 9.58
CA MET A 131 -4.76 6.52 8.66
C MET A 131 -4.88 5.10 9.25
N GLN A 132 -3.82 4.58 9.88
CA GLN A 132 -3.81 3.27 10.52
C GLN A 132 -4.81 3.20 11.68
N ALA A 133 -4.87 4.25 12.51
CA ALA A 133 -5.85 4.39 13.59
C ALA A 133 -7.29 4.39 13.06
N GLN A 134 -7.53 4.92 11.87
CA GLN A 134 -8.86 4.91 11.23
C GLN A 134 -9.18 3.60 10.48
N GLY A 135 -8.29 2.60 10.55
CA GLY A 135 -8.47 1.32 9.84
C GLY A 135 -8.22 1.39 8.33
N PHE A 136 -7.47 2.39 7.87
CA PHE A 136 -7.07 2.51 6.48
C PHE A 136 -5.67 1.93 6.23
N ARG A 137 -5.47 1.51 4.99
CA ARG A 137 -4.15 1.38 4.35
C ARG A 137 -4.05 2.31 3.16
N CYS A 138 -2.86 2.55 2.65
CA CYS A 138 -2.68 3.35 1.45
C CYS A 138 -1.89 2.62 0.37
N VAL A 139 -2.10 3.04 -0.87
CA VAL A 139 -1.20 2.78 -1.99
C VAL A 139 -0.69 4.11 -2.51
N THR A 140 0.63 4.24 -2.64
CA THR A 140 1.26 5.47 -3.11
C THR A 140 1.62 5.39 -4.59
N LEU A 141 1.04 6.28 -5.39
CA LEU A 141 1.14 6.33 -6.84
C LEU A 141 1.93 7.57 -7.30
N LEU A 142 3.27 7.49 -7.20
CA LEU A 142 4.20 8.59 -7.50
C LEU A 142 4.52 8.69 -9.00
N ARG A 143 4.29 9.86 -9.61
CA ARG A 143 4.27 10.00 -11.08
C ARG A 143 5.31 10.95 -11.70
N THR A 144 6.17 11.58 -10.90
CA THR A 144 7.13 12.57 -11.41
C THR A 144 8.51 11.97 -11.67
N GLN A 145 9.27 12.60 -12.58
CA GLN A 145 10.62 12.14 -12.94
C GLN A 145 11.58 11.95 -11.75
N ASN A 146 11.46 12.77 -10.71
CA ASN A 146 12.29 12.65 -9.52
C ASN A 146 12.08 11.31 -8.81
N TRP A 147 10.85 10.81 -8.78
CA TRP A 147 10.52 9.53 -8.17
C TRP A 147 10.99 8.33 -8.99
N PHE A 148 11.02 8.46 -10.31
CA PHE A 148 11.49 7.38 -11.19
C PHE A 148 12.97 7.02 -10.97
N ARG A 149 13.77 7.98 -10.50
CA ARG A 149 15.20 7.81 -10.20
C ARG A 149 15.46 7.49 -8.73
N HIS A 150 14.44 7.59 -7.88
CA HIS A 150 14.57 7.32 -6.46
C HIS A 150 14.63 5.82 -6.22
N SER A 151 15.52 5.40 -5.31
CA SER A 151 15.57 4.05 -4.80
C SER A 151 15.07 4.06 -3.37
N PHE A 152 13.98 3.35 -3.13
CA PHE A 152 13.39 3.21 -1.81
C PHE A 152 14.15 2.16 -1.00
N ASP A 153 13.80 2.01 0.28
CA ASP A 153 14.37 1.01 1.17
C ASP A 153 14.48 -0.36 0.51
N HIS A 154 15.58 -1.06 0.78
CA HIS A 154 15.92 -2.35 0.16
C HIS A 154 16.10 -2.28 -1.37
N ASN A 155 16.51 -1.13 -1.89
CA ASN A 155 16.72 -0.86 -3.32
C ASN A 155 15.46 -1.05 -4.19
N ARG A 156 14.27 -0.84 -3.62
CA ARG A 156 13.00 -0.98 -4.35
C ARG A 156 12.85 0.15 -5.37
N ASN A 157 12.32 -0.18 -6.55
CA ASN A 157 11.81 0.81 -7.50
C ASN A 157 10.33 1.12 -7.21
N LEU A 158 9.70 2.01 -7.98
CA LEU A 158 8.30 2.38 -7.79
C LEU A 158 7.29 1.25 -7.95
N ARG A 159 7.55 0.30 -8.86
CA ARG A 159 6.67 -0.86 -9.01
C ARG A 159 6.73 -1.70 -7.74
N ASP A 160 7.95 -1.99 -7.28
CA ASP A 160 8.17 -2.80 -6.09
C ASP A 160 7.63 -2.10 -4.83
N PHE A 161 7.66 -0.76 -4.80
CA PHE A 161 7.03 0.05 -3.75
C PHE A 161 5.51 -0.15 -3.72
N VAL A 162 4.82 -0.02 -4.86
CA VAL A 162 3.37 -0.26 -4.93
C VAL A 162 3.04 -1.70 -4.55
N ILE A 163 3.85 -2.67 -5.00
CA ILE A 163 3.61 -4.07 -4.67
C ILE A 163 3.79 -4.34 -3.17
N HIS A 164 4.74 -3.65 -2.52
CA HIS A 164 4.89 -3.69 -1.07
C HIS A 164 3.65 -3.13 -0.35
N ASP A 165 3.10 -2.00 -0.80
CA ASP A 165 1.84 -1.46 -0.27
C ASP A 165 0.69 -2.49 -0.39
N LEU A 166 0.62 -3.22 -1.50
CA LEU A 166 -0.38 -4.29 -1.69
C LEU A 166 -0.21 -5.45 -0.71
N GLU A 167 1.02 -5.84 -0.37
CA GLU A 167 1.27 -6.87 0.64
C GLU A 167 0.74 -6.43 2.00
N HIS A 168 0.98 -5.19 2.40
CA HIS A 168 0.48 -4.62 3.65
C HIS A 168 -1.04 -4.56 3.73
N ILE A 169 -1.70 -4.21 2.62
CA ILE A 169 -3.17 -4.26 2.52
C ILE A 169 -3.67 -5.66 2.81
N TRP A 170 -3.13 -6.67 2.11
CA TRP A 170 -3.58 -8.04 2.31
C TRP A 170 -3.34 -8.52 3.74
N GLN A 171 -2.13 -8.31 4.26
CA GLN A 171 -1.80 -8.74 5.62
C GLN A 171 -2.67 -8.06 6.68
N MET A 172 -3.13 -6.82 6.44
CA MET A 172 -4.03 -6.15 7.39
C MET A 172 -5.41 -6.80 7.39
N PHE A 173 -5.96 -7.10 6.21
CA PHE A 173 -7.36 -7.48 6.07
C PHE A 173 -7.61 -8.99 5.93
N GLU A 174 -6.56 -9.83 5.85
CA GLU A 174 -6.70 -11.28 5.76
C GLU A 174 -7.28 -11.90 7.06
N ASN A 175 -7.09 -11.25 8.21
CA ASN A 175 -7.58 -11.72 9.50
C ASN A 175 -8.29 -10.58 10.26
N PRO A 176 -9.63 -10.57 10.30
CA PRO A 176 -10.41 -9.51 10.94
C PRO A 176 -10.07 -9.26 12.42
N GLN A 177 -9.70 -10.31 13.17
CA GLN A 177 -9.32 -10.16 14.57
C GLN A 177 -7.99 -9.39 14.71
N LEU A 178 -7.00 -9.75 13.88
CA LEU A 178 -5.73 -9.02 13.84
C LEU A 178 -5.91 -7.60 13.31
N THR A 179 -6.79 -7.39 12.32
CA THR A 179 -7.16 -6.05 11.83
C THR A 179 -7.63 -5.18 12.99
N TRP A 180 -8.58 -5.67 13.79
CA TRP A 180 -9.13 -4.92 14.90
C TRP A 180 -8.06 -4.59 15.97
N GLN A 181 -7.22 -5.56 16.32
CA GLN A 181 -6.11 -5.32 17.26
C GLN A 181 -5.11 -4.28 16.75
N GLN A 182 -4.78 -4.28 15.46
CA GLN A 182 -3.90 -3.28 14.85
C GLN A 182 -4.52 -1.88 14.89
N ILE A 183 -5.83 -1.78 14.61
CA ILE A 183 -6.57 -0.52 14.65
C ILE A 183 -6.51 0.06 16.06
N GLN A 184 -6.90 -0.71 17.08
CA GLN A 184 -6.88 -0.24 18.46
C GLN A 184 -5.49 0.15 18.95
N PHE A 185 -4.47 -0.62 18.58
CA PHE A 185 -3.08 -0.27 18.90
C PHE A 185 -2.69 1.07 18.26
N SER A 186 -3.03 1.25 16.98
CA SER A 186 -2.72 2.48 16.24
C SER A 186 -3.52 3.68 16.76
N GLU A 187 -4.80 3.50 17.10
CA GLU A 187 -5.65 4.50 17.75
C GLU A 187 -5.01 4.98 19.06
N LYS A 188 -4.66 4.05 19.95
CA LYS A 188 -4.06 4.41 21.23
C LYS A 188 -2.70 5.09 21.06
N LEU A 189 -1.88 4.59 20.13
CA LEU A 189 -0.58 5.21 19.83
C LEU A 189 -0.74 6.61 19.24
N TYR A 190 -1.73 6.82 18.36
CA TYR A 190 -2.06 8.13 17.81
C TYR A 190 -2.48 9.11 18.89
N GLU A 191 -3.43 8.72 19.76
CA GLU A 191 -3.89 9.54 20.89
C GLU A 191 -2.73 10.03 21.76
N LEU A 192 -1.84 9.11 22.17
CA LEU A 192 -0.69 9.45 23.01
C LEU A 192 0.33 10.33 22.27
N THR A 193 0.49 10.10 20.98
CA THR A 193 1.39 10.91 20.14
C THR A 193 0.91 12.35 20.02
N ILE A 194 -0.40 12.55 19.78
CA ILE A 194 -0.99 13.88 19.66
C ILE A 194 -1.08 14.58 21.03
N ALA A 195 -1.25 13.83 22.13
CA ALA A 195 -1.22 14.35 23.48
C ALA A 195 0.18 14.79 23.98
N GLY A 196 1.25 14.52 23.20
CA GLY A 196 2.62 14.90 23.55
C GLY A 196 3.29 13.98 24.58
N GLU A 197 2.72 12.80 24.84
CA GLU A 197 3.24 11.84 25.85
C GLU A 197 4.66 11.35 25.53
N PHE A 198 5.07 11.43 24.25
CA PHE A 198 6.40 11.06 23.79
C PHE A 198 7.36 12.26 23.63
N ASP A 199 6.92 13.49 23.86
CA ASP A 199 7.73 14.69 23.55
C ASP A 199 9.01 14.78 24.38
N SER A 200 8.98 14.31 25.62
CA SER A 200 10.17 14.21 26.47
C SER A 200 11.23 13.26 25.88
N LEU A 201 10.78 12.16 25.26
CA LEU A 201 11.62 11.14 24.65
C LEU A 201 12.14 11.55 23.26
N ARG A 202 11.38 12.37 22.53
CA ARG A 202 11.74 12.88 21.19
C ARG A 202 12.97 13.80 21.17
N ASN A 203 13.42 14.29 22.32
CA ASN A 203 14.67 15.06 22.41
C ASN A 203 15.92 14.20 22.17
N ASP A 204 15.81 12.86 22.22
CA ASP A 204 16.85 11.95 21.76
C ASP A 204 16.67 11.68 20.26
N PRO A 205 17.63 12.09 19.40
CA PRO A 205 17.55 11.85 17.95
C PRO A 205 17.36 10.38 17.58
N ASN A 206 17.97 9.45 18.32
CA ASN A 206 17.82 8.02 18.04
C ASN A 206 16.40 7.54 18.34
N PHE A 207 15.78 8.09 19.39
CA PHE A 207 14.38 7.80 19.70
C PHE A 207 13.46 8.35 18.62
N SER A 208 13.69 9.59 18.18
CA SER A 208 12.86 10.23 17.16
C SER A 208 12.81 9.42 15.86
N ASP A 209 13.97 8.97 15.36
CA ASP A 209 14.04 8.21 14.11
C ASP A 209 13.42 6.81 14.25
N GLU A 210 13.71 6.09 15.34
CA GLU A 210 13.09 4.78 15.62
C GLU A 210 11.57 4.90 15.83
N PHE A 211 11.11 5.97 16.50
CA PHE A 211 9.69 6.22 16.70
C PHE A 211 8.98 6.53 15.38
N ASN A 212 9.57 7.41 14.57
CA ASN A 212 9.05 7.72 13.24
C ASN A 212 8.98 6.47 12.36
N TYR A 213 10.00 5.60 12.42
CA TYR A 213 9.97 4.31 11.76
C TYR A 213 8.76 3.49 12.21
N ILE A 214 8.57 3.28 13.52
CA ILE A 214 7.44 2.48 14.07
C ILE A 214 6.08 3.00 13.61
N ILE A 215 5.85 4.31 13.64
CA ILE A 215 4.54 4.88 13.33
C ILE A 215 4.29 5.06 11.82
N SER A 216 5.35 4.94 11.00
CA SER A 216 5.27 4.91 9.54
C SER A 216 5.18 3.49 8.96
N ASP A 217 5.48 2.48 9.78
CA ASP A 217 5.53 1.09 9.38
C ASP A 217 4.13 0.44 9.40
N MET A 218 3.71 -0.05 8.24
CA MET A 218 2.42 -0.74 8.05
C MET A 218 2.45 -2.20 8.53
N ASN A 219 3.54 -2.64 9.16
CA ASN A 219 3.78 -4.00 9.60
C ASN A 219 2.64 -4.58 10.46
N THR A 220 2.32 -5.81 10.16
CA THR A 220 0.96 -6.36 10.34
C THR A 220 0.79 -7.24 11.58
N HIS A 221 1.74 -7.22 12.51
CA HIS A 221 1.61 -7.98 13.76
C HIS A 221 1.61 -7.05 14.98
N PRO A 222 0.47 -6.88 15.68
CA PRO A 222 0.36 -6.04 16.88
C PRO A 222 1.41 -6.36 17.95
N ALA A 223 1.67 -7.66 18.17
CA ALA A 223 2.69 -8.07 19.14
C ALA A 223 4.10 -7.58 18.77
N HIS A 224 4.42 -7.48 17.47
CA HIS A 224 5.70 -6.93 17.04
C HIS A 224 5.75 -5.42 17.26
N MET A 225 4.70 -4.68 16.87
CA MET A 225 4.61 -3.23 17.10
C MET A 225 4.74 -2.89 18.59
N PHE A 226 4.01 -3.62 19.45
CA PHE A 226 4.10 -3.44 20.90
C PHE A 226 5.49 -3.78 21.44
N ALA A 227 6.09 -4.90 21.00
CA ALA A 227 7.44 -5.27 21.45
C ALA A 227 8.49 -4.24 21.04
N THR A 228 8.40 -3.70 19.81
CA THR A 228 9.30 -2.68 19.30
C THR A 228 9.12 -1.37 20.07
N LEU A 229 7.88 -0.89 20.23
CA LEU A 229 7.58 0.30 21.03
C LEU A 229 8.04 0.15 22.47
N LYS A 230 7.80 -1.02 23.09
CA LYS A 230 8.25 -1.31 24.45
C LYS A 230 9.76 -1.30 24.56
N SER A 231 10.47 -1.92 23.61
CA SER A 231 11.94 -1.90 23.58
C SER A 231 12.46 -0.47 23.48
N LEU A 232 11.87 0.34 22.60
CA LEU A 232 12.23 1.74 22.40
C LEU A 232 12.05 2.56 23.69
N ILE A 233 10.90 2.41 24.35
CA ILE A 233 10.57 3.11 25.60
C ILE A 233 11.49 2.66 26.75
N GLN A 234 11.75 1.36 26.90
CA GLN A 234 12.57 0.83 28.00
C GLN A 234 14.03 1.28 27.96
N ARG A 235 14.56 1.61 26.79
CA ARG A 235 15.91 2.16 26.64
C ARG A 235 16.07 3.53 27.31
N GLN A 236 14.99 4.26 27.54
CA GLN A 236 15.01 5.66 27.99
C GLN A 236 14.93 5.86 29.53
N LYS A 237 14.67 4.80 30.32
CA LYS A 237 14.59 4.76 31.81
C LYS A 237 13.53 5.69 32.50
N ILE A 238 13.08 5.25 33.68
CA ILE A 238 12.18 5.85 34.72
C ILE A 238 10.90 6.57 34.25
N GLN A 239 10.94 7.63 33.43
CA GLN A 239 9.76 8.43 33.06
C GLN A 239 8.78 7.70 32.10
N SER A 240 9.18 6.52 31.65
CA SER A 240 8.61 5.78 30.53
C SER A 240 7.69 4.61 30.94
N GLN A 241 7.62 4.29 32.25
CA GLN A 241 6.76 3.20 32.75
C GLN A 241 5.27 3.54 32.66
N ASP A 242 4.90 4.81 32.87
CA ASP A 242 3.51 5.26 32.84
C ASP A 242 2.90 5.11 31.43
N ILE A 243 3.70 5.35 30.39
CA ILE A 243 3.27 5.15 28.99
C ILE A 243 2.98 3.67 28.71
N LEU A 244 3.80 2.75 29.22
CA LEU A 244 3.62 1.32 28.98
C LEU A 244 2.35 0.76 29.66
N ILE A 245 2.02 1.26 30.85
CA ILE A 245 0.78 0.89 31.56
C ILE A 245 -0.45 1.18 30.69
N GLN A 246 -0.41 2.26 29.91
CA GLN A 246 -1.52 2.62 29.03
C GLN A 246 -1.74 1.63 27.88
N PHE A 247 -0.79 0.75 27.57
CA PHE A 247 -0.93 -0.27 26.53
C PHE A 247 -1.18 -1.69 27.09
N GLU A 248 -1.08 -1.92 28.40
CA GLU A 248 -1.16 -3.27 28.98
C GLU A 248 -2.51 -3.95 28.75
N HIS A 249 -3.59 -3.17 28.64
CA HIS A 249 -4.94 -3.68 28.37
C HIS A 249 -5.14 -4.15 26.92
N LEU A 250 -4.28 -3.73 25.98
CA LEU A 250 -4.33 -4.10 24.55
C LEU A 250 -3.56 -5.40 24.24
N ARG A 251 -3.04 -6.07 25.27
CA ARG A 251 -2.16 -7.24 25.13
C ARG A 251 -2.89 -8.57 24.95
N ASN A 252 -4.23 -8.56 25.04
CA ASN A 252 -5.10 -9.74 24.97
C ASN A 252 -5.95 -9.74 23.69
#